data_AF-A0A971ZPW5-F1
#
_entry.id   AF-A0A971ZPW5-F1
#
_cell.length_a   1.000
_cell.length_b   1.000
_cell.length_c   1.000
_cell.angle_alpha   90.00
_cell.angle_beta   90.00
_cell.angle_gamma   90.00
#
_symmetry.space_group_name_H-M   'P 1'
#
loop_
_entity.id
_entity.type
_entity.pdbx_description
1 polymer ?
#
loop_
_entity_poly.entity_id
_entity_poly.type
_entity_poly.pdbx_seq_one_letter_code
_entity_poly.pdbx_strand_id
1 'polypeptide(L)' 'MRSAICKAIGVIMLTMMCLACLSCSDAKCLAERTKCKLDCPSTMGLKEACEQKCNFLYDVCRRKS' A
#
# COMPACT_ATOMS: atom_id res chain seq x y z
N MET A 1 -11.00 37.49 -5.49
CA MET A 1 -11.87 36.30 -5.67
C MET A 1 -11.18 35.16 -6.42
N ARG A 2 -10.57 35.37 -7.61
CA ARG A 2 -9.90 34.30 -8.39
C ARG A 2 -8.75 33.56 -7.68
N SER A 3 -7.90 34.27 -6.92
CA SER A 3 -6.73 33.66 -6.26
C SER A 3 -7.10 32.71 -5.11
N ALA A 4 -8.22 32.98 -4.39
CA ALA A 4 -8.72 32.11 -3.34
C ALA A 4 -9.27 30.79 -3.91
N ILE A 5 -9.91 30.85 -5.08
CA ILE A 5 -10.43 29.67 -5.78
C ILE A 5 -9.28 28.77 -6.24
N CYS A 6 -8.20 29.35 -6.81
CA CYS A 6 -7.02 28.56 -7.20
C CYS A 6 -6.36 27.85 -6.00
N LYS A 7 -6.27 28.52 -4.85
CA LYS A 7 -5.73 27.92 -3.62
C LYS A 7 -6.61 26.79 -3.10
N ALA A 8 -7.93 26.97 -3.14
CA ALA A 8 -8.88 25.93 -2.74
C ALA A 8 -8.77 24.68 -3.63
N ILE A 9 -8.68 24.85 -4.95
CA ILE A 9 -8.50 23.73 -5.90
C ILE A 9 -7.18 22.99 -5.62
N GLY A 10 -6.10 23.72 -5.37
CA GLY A 10 -4.80 23.12 -5.05
C GLY A 10 -4.84 22.26 -3.78
N VAL A 11 -5.49 22.77 -2.71
CA VAL A 11 -5.65 22.01 -1.45
C VAL A 11 -6.52 20.76 -1.67
N ILE A 12 -7.64 20.89 -2.39
CA ILE A 12 -8.53 19.77 -2.70
C ILE A 12 -7.79 18.66 -3.46
N MET A 13 -7.01 19.01 -4.50
CA MET A 13 -6.22 18.05 -5.25
C MET A 13 -5.16 17.35 -4.37
N LEU A 14 -4.51 18.09 -3.47
CA LEU A 14 -3.53 17.53 -2.56
C LEU A 14 -4.17 16.55 -1.58
N THR A 15 -5.34 16.89 -1.02
CA THR A 15 -6.11 15.97 -0.17
C THR A 15 -6.61 14.76 -0.93
N MET A 16 -7.05 14.89 -2.18
CA MET A 16 -7.44 13.75 -3.02
C MET A 16 -6.26 12.83 -3.32
N MET A 17 -5.07 13.37 -3.56
CA MET A 17 -3.84 12.57 -3.70
C MET A 17 -3.47 11.87 -2.40
N CYS A 18 -3.54 12.56 -1.25
CA CYS A 18 -3.29 11.94 0.05
C CYS A 18 -4.32 10.85 0.34
N LEU A 19 -5.60 11.10 0.06
CA LEU A 19 -6.66 10.09 0.18
C LEU A 19 -6.44 8.93 -0.79
N ALA A 20 -5.99 9.15 -2.03
CA ALA A 20 -5.63 8.08 -2.95
C ALA A 20 -4.40 7.27 -2.49
N CYS A 21 -3.45 7.90 -1.78
CA CYS A 21 -2.33 7.21 -1.14
C CYS A 21 -2.74 6.45 0.14
N LEU A 22 -3.78 6.93 0.84
CA LEU A 22 -4.31 6.32 2.06
C LEU A 22 -5.30 5.19 1.77
N SER A 23 -6.09 5.33 0.70
CA SER A 23 -6.87 4.28 0.06
C SER A 23 -5.88 3.26 -0.46
N CYS A 24 -5.77 2.13 0.23
CA CYS A 24 -4.93 1.01 -0.16
C CYS A 24 -5.08 0.75 -1.67
N SER A 25 -4.12 1.23 -2.45
CA SER A 25 -4.02 0.86 -3.86
C SER A 25 -3.30 -0.47 -3.87
N ASP A 26 -3.64 -1.37 -4.79
CA ASP A 26 -3.01 -2.70 -4.94
C ASP A 26 -1.47 -2.63 -4.82
N ALA A 27 -0.88 -1.51 -5.30
CA ALA A 27 0.52 -1.13 -5.14
C ALA A 27 1.05 -1.12 -3.69
N LYS A 28 0.30 -0.61 -2.71
CA LYS A 28 0.67 -0.63 -1.28
C LYS A 28 0.72 -2.06 -0.76
N CYS A 29 -0.29 -2.86 -1.08
CA CYS A 29 -0.30 -4.28 -0.73
C CYS A 29 0.88 -5.02 -1.38
N LEU A 30 1.21 -4.69 -2.63
CA LEU A 30 2.33 -5.27 -3.37
C LEU A 30 3.69 -4.87 -2.76
N ALA A 31 3.83 -3.61 -2.33
CA ALA A 31 5.02 -3.11 -1.63
C ALA A 31 5.22 -3.84 -0.29
N GLU A 32 4.15 -3.96 0.52
CA GLU A 32 4.18 -4.68 1.80
C GLU A 32 4.50 -6.17 1.61
N ARG A 33 3.92 -6.82 0.59
CA ARG A 33 4.24 -8.22 0.22
C ARG A 33 5.72 -8.38 -0.13
N THR A 34 6.25 -7.44 -0.93
CA THR A 34 7.65 -7.48 -1.38
C THR A 34 8.59 -7.32 -0.20
N LYS A 35 8.32 -6.34 0.68
CA LYS A 35 9.07 -6.13 1.92
C LYS A 35 9.04 -7.39 2.81
N CYS A 36 7.86 -7.95 3.03
CA CYS A 36 7.69 -9.17 3.84
C CYS A 36 8.50 -10.36 3.30
N LYS A 37 8.54 -10.57 1.98
CA LYS A 37 9.32 -11.65 1.36
C LYS A 37 10.83 -11.44 1.50
N LEU A 38 11.30 -10.19 1.51
CA LEU A 38 12.71 -9.87 1.71
C LEU A 38 13.18 -10.16 3.13
N ASP A 39 12.29 -10.04 4.12
CA ASP A 39 12.54 -10.38 5.52
C ASP A 39 12.44 -11.90 5.79
N CYS A 40 12.09 -12.73 4.79
CA CYS A 40 11.97 -14.17 5.01
C CYS A 40 13.33 -14.86 5.16
N PRO A 41 13.46 -15.81 6.11
CA PRO A 41 14.69 -16.56 6.32
C PRO A 41 15.01 -17.46 5.12
N SER A 42 16.30 -17.68 4.85
CA SER A 42 16.76 -18.52 3.73
C SER A 42 16.61 -20.03 3.95
N THR A 43 16.32 -20.46 5.18
CA THR A 43 16.15 -21.88 5.51
C THR A 43 14.90 -22.43 4.84
N MET A 44 15.04 -23.43 3.96
CA MET A 44 13.97 -23.92 3.06
C MET A 44 12.57 -24.04 3.72
N GLY A 45 12.45 -24.76 4.84
CA GLY A 45 11.14 -24.95 5.49
C GLY A 45 10.56 -23.68 6.13
N LEU A 46 11.41 -22.79 6.65
CA LEU A 46 10.97 -21.51 7.22
C LEU A 46 10.68 -20.46 6.14
N LYS A 47 11.38 -20.56 5.00
CA LYS A 47 11.18 -19.69 3.83
C LYS A 47 9.78 -19.87 3.26
N GLU A 48 9.37 -21.11 3.00
CA GLU A 48 8.06 -21.41 2.43
C GLU A 48 6.91 -20.96 3.34
N ALA A 49 7.00 -21.25 4.65
CA ALA A 49 6.02 -20.81 5.64
C ALA A 49 5.94 -19.27 5.72
N CYS A 50 7.09 -18.60 5.66
CA CYS A 50 7.15 -17.14 5.67
C CYS A 50 6.54 -16.54 4.38
N GLU A 51 6.90 -17.07 3.21
CA GLU A 51 6.35 -16.60 1.93
C GLU A 51 4.83 -16.83 1.85
N GLN A 52 4.32 -17.94 2.38
CA GLN A 52 2.88 -18.18 2.51
C GLN A 52 2.22 -17.10 3.39
N LYS A 53 2.79 -16.79 4.55
CA LYS A 53 2.30 -15.72 5.42
C LYS A 53 2.27 -14.37 4.70
N CYS A 54 3.32 -14.02 3.95
CA CYS A 54 3.37 -12.77 3.19
C CYS A 54 2.31 -12.72 2.08
N ASN A 55 2.03 -13.84 1.42
CA ASN A 55 0.97 -13.93 0.42
C ASN A 55 -0.43 -13.78 1.07
N PHE A 56 -0.66 -14.41 2.22
CA PHE A 56 -1.91 -14.26 2.96
C PHE A 56 -2.16 -12.80 3.37
N LEU A 57 -1.13 -12.11 3.87
CA LEU A 57 -1.23 -10.69 4.21
C LEU A 57 -1.54 -9.82 2.98
N TYR A 58 -0.98 -10.15 1.81
CA TYR A 58 -1.32 -9.49 0.55
C TYR A 58 -2.79 -9.68 0.18
N ASP A 59 -3.33 -10.91 0.25
CA ASP A 59 -4.74 -11.18 -0.05
C ASP A 59 -5.69 -10.45 0.91
N VAL A 60 -5.36 -10.41 2.21
CA VAL A 60 -6.15 -9.66 3.20
C VAL A 60 -6.10 -8.16 2.92
N CYS A 61 -4.93 -7.63 2.59
CA CYS A 61 -4.76 -6.22 2.23
C CYS A 61 -5.58 -5.88 0.97
N ARG A 62 -5.49 -6.72 -0.06
CA ARG A 62 -6.18 -6.53 -1.34
C ARG A 62 -7.70 -6.66 -1.23
N ARG A 63 -8.22 -7.50 -0.33
CA ARG A 63 -9.67 -7.60 -0.06
C ARG A 63 -10.24 -6.43 0.76
N LYS A 64 -9.39 -5.69 1.47
CA LYS A 64 -9.78 -4.49 2.25
C LYS A 64 -9.69 -3.19 1.45
N SER A 65 -8.91 -3.20 0.35
CA SER A 65 -8.88 -2.16 -0.69
C SER A 65 -10.18 -2.10 -1.48
#